data_AF-A0A3D5GIG9-F1
#
_entry.id   AF-A0A3D5GIG9-F1
#
_cell.length_a   1.000
_cell.length_b   1.000
_cell.length_c   1.000
_cell.angle_alpha   90.00
_cell.angle_beta   90.00
_cell.angle_gamma   90.00
#
_symmetry.space_group_name_H-M   'P 1'
#
loop_
_entity.id
_entity.type
_entity.pdbx_description
1 polymer ?
#
loop_
_entity_poly.entity_id
_entity_poly.type
_entity_poly.pdbx_seq_one_letter_code
_entity_poly.pdbx_strand_id
1 'polypeptide(L)' 'YAEHGRAGNEHTDFVPDEIIDRFCILGDESAHLARLQELENLGVDQFAIYLMHDQKDETLNAYGQRIIPVLAG' A
#
# COMPACT_ATOMS: atom_id res chain seq x y z
N TYR A 1 -5.30 -15.49 12.98
CA TYR A 1 -5.59 -14.35 12.09
C TYR A 1 -5.48 -12.99 12.77
N ALA A 2 -5.60 -12.89 14.10
CA ALA A 2 -5.50 -11.62 14.83
C ALA A 2 -4.13 -10.89 14.66
N GLU A 3 -3.07 -11.64 14.37
CA GLU A 3 -1.72 -11.09 14.15
C GLU A 3 -1.38 -10.94 12.67
N HIS A 4 -2.30 -11.31 11.77
CA HIS A 4 -2.06 -11.25 10.34
C HIS A 4 -1.98 -9.78 9.89
N GLY A 5 -0.87 -9.42 9.24
CA GLY A 5 -0.61 -8.05 8.79
C GLY A 5 -0.12 -7.08 9.88
N ARG A 6 0.17 -7.57 11.09
CA ARG A 6 0.82 -6.76 12.12
C ARG A 6 2.32 -6.72 11.89
N ALA A 7 2.93 -5.54 12.01
CA ALA A 7 4.39 -5.43 11.98
C ALA A 7 5.05 -6.23 13.12
N GLY A 8 6.17 -6.90 12.82
CA GLY A 8 6.93 -7.69 13.79
C GLY A 8 6.22 -8.96 14.27
N ASN A 9 5.43 -9.61 13.41
CA ASN A 9 4.84 -10.90 13.70
C ASN A 9 5.92 -12.01 13.59
N GLU A 10 5.96 -12.94 14.55
CA GLU A 10 6.93 -14.05 14.62
C GLU A 10 6.87 -15.02 13.42
N HIS A 11 5.85 -14.92 12.59
CA HIS A 11 5.63 -15.76 11.42
C HIS A 11 5.77 -15.03 10.08
N THR A 12 6.49 -13.91 9.98
CA THR A 12 6.64 -13.20 8.68
C THR A 12 8.00 -13.35 8.00
N ASP A 13 9.00 -13.89 8.69
CA ASP A 13 10.39 -13.99 8.20
C ASP A 13 10.56 -14.88 6.95
N PHE A 14 9.54 -15.66 6.59
CA PHE A 14 9.56 -16.48 5.37
C PHE A 14 9.20 -15.70 4.10
N VAL A 15 8.81 -14.42 4.21
CA VAL A 15 8.51 -13.53 3.06
C VAL A 15 9.67 -12.56 2.87
N PRO A 16 10.53 -12.77 1.85
CA PRO A 16 11.66 -11.88 1.59
C PRO A 16 11.23 -10.47 1.16
N ASP A 17 12.08 -9.48 1.40
CA ASP A 17 11.87 -8.08 0.99
C ASP A 17 11.54 -7.96 -0.52
N GLU A 18 12.21 -8.74 -1.37
CA GLU A 18 11.94 -8.75 -2.82
C GLU A 18 10.51 -9.19 -3.18
N ILE A 19 9.88 -10.02 -2.35
CA ILE A 19 8.47 -10.39 -2.52
C ILE A 19 7.59 -9.24 -2.03
N ILE A 20 7.92 -8.63 -0.90
CA ILE A 20 7.20 -7.49 -0.36
C ILE A 20 7.19 -6.33 -1.37
N ASP A 21 8.34 -5.95 -1.92
CA ASP A 21 8.48 -4.84 -2.88
C ASP A 21 7.68 -5.08 -4.17
N ARG A 22 7.52 -6.34 -4.59
CA ARG A 22 6.77 -6.68 -5.82
C ARG A 22 5.27 -6.65 -5.62
N PHE A 23 4.79 -7.03 -4.43
CA PHE A 23 3.37 -7.27 -4.17
C PHE A 23 2.73 -6.26 -3.22
N CYS A 24 3.51 -5.40 -2.58
CA CYS A 24 3.03 -4.39 -1.65
C CYS A 24 3.48 -2.99 -2.07
N ILE A 25 2.76 -1.99 -1.58
CA ILE A 25 3.17 -0.58 -1.59
C ILE A 25 3.28 -0.18 -0.13
N LEU A 26 4.48 0.25 0.28
CA LEU A 26 4.82 0.61 1.64
C LEU A 26 5.52 1.96 1.66
N GLY A 27 5.59 2.58 2.83
CA GLY A 27 6.28 3.84 3.05
C GLY A 27 5.32 5.01 3.23
N ASP A 28 5.81 6.21 2.94
CA ASP A 28 5.03 7.44 3.04
C ASP A 28 4.16 7.69 1.81
N GLU A 29 3.38 8.77 1.85
CA GLU A 29 2.50 9.16 0.76
C GLU A 29 3.22 9.32 -0.58
N SER A 30 4.47 9.77 -0.58
CA SER A 30 5.24 9.99 -1.80
C SER A 30 5.60 8.67 -2.47
N ALA A 31 5.93 7.64 -1.68
CA ALA A 31 6.19 6.29 -2.19
C ALA A 31 4.92 5.70 -2.83
N HIS A 32 3.76 5.89 -2.19
CA HIS A 32 2.48 5.44 -2.72
C HIS A 32 2.12 6.15 -4.03
N LEU A 33 2.27 7.47 -4.09
CA LEU A 33 2.01 8.26 -5.31
C LEU A 33 2.94 7.84 -6.44
N ALA A 34 4.24 7.71 -6.19
CA ALA A 34 5.21 7.32 -7.21
C ALA A 34 4.84 5.96 -7.84
N ARG A 35 4.49 4.98 -7.01
CA ARG A 35 4.12 3.64 -7.50
C ARG A 35 2.79 3.62 -8.25
N LEU A 36 1.78 4.33 -7.75
CA LEU A 36 0.47 4.42 -8.42
C LEU A 36 0.58 5.14 -9.77
N GLN A 37 1.37 6.22 -9.86
CA GLN A 37 1.63 6.93 -11.10
C GLN A 37 2.40 6.09 -12.12
N GLU A 38 3.39 5.30 -11.67
CA GLU A 38 4.08 4.33 -12.52
C GLU A 38 3.10 3.32 -13.13
N LEU A 39 2.20 2.76 -12.32
CA LEU A 39 1.19 1.81 -12.78
C LEU A 39 0.16 2.45 -13.72
N GLU A 40 -0.26 3.68 -13.43
CA GLU A 40 -1.13 4.46 -14.32
C GLU A 40 -0.47 4.68 -15.69
N ASN A 41 0.81 5.05 -15.71
CA ASN A 41 1.58 5.23 -16.95
C ASN A 41 1.72 3.93 -17.77
N LEU A 42 1.59 2.77 -17.12
CA LEU A 42 1.55 1.46 -17.77
C LEU A 42 0.13 1.08 -18.25
N GLY A 43 -0.87 1.93 -18.02
CA GLY A 43 -2.24 1.79 -18.49
C GLY A 43 -3.22 1.23 -17.45
N VAL A 44 -2.86 1.18 -16.17
CA VAL A 44 -3.80 0.82 -15.11
C VAL A 44 -4.77 1.98 -14.85
N ASP A 45 -6.07 1.70 -14.93
CA ASP A 45 -7.15 2.68 -14.83
C ASP A 45 -7.98 2.55 -13.53
N GLN A 46 -7.89 1.40 -12.86
CA GLN A 46 -8.59 1.15 -11.60
C GLN A 46 -7.66 0.52 -10.57
N PHE A 47 -7.63 1.12 -9.37
CA PHE A 47 -6.91 0.59 -8.22
C PHE A 47 -7.87 0.14 -7.12
N ALA A 48 -7.64 -1.07 -6.61
CA ALA A 48 -8.32 -1.60 -5.44
C ALA A 48 -7.33 -1.70 -4.27
N ILE A 49 -7.66 -1.09 -3.13
CA ILE A 49 -6.77 -1.05 -1.96
C ILE A 49 -7.14 -2.20 -1.03
N TYR A 50 -6.17 -3.07 -0.72
CA TYR A 50 -6.33 -4.16 0.23
C TYR A 50 -5.74 -3.79 1.60
N LEU A 51 -6.59 -3.31 2.52
CA LEU A 51 -6.19 -2.84 3.86
C LEU A 51 -6.23 -3.96 4.90
N MET A 52 -5.18 -4.77 4.93
CA MET A 52 -5.03 -5.89 5.86
C MET A 52 -3.74 -5.78 6.68
N HIS A 53 -3.53 -4.61 7.29
CA HIS A 53 -2.45 -4.34 8.23
C HIS A 53 -2.98 -3.63 9.49
N ASP A 54 -2.11 -3.27 10.43
CA ASP A 54 -2.46 -2.71 11.76
C ASP A 54 -2.84 -1.21 11.79
N GLN A 55 -2.72 -0.49 10.68
CA GLN A 55 -2.94 0.96 10.57
C GLN A 55 -4.04 1.31 9.53
N LYS A 56 -5.10 0.50 9.47
CA LYS A 56 -6.13 0.61 8.41
C LYS A 56 -6.79 1.98 8.32
N ASP A 57 -7.21 2.52 9.46
CA ASP A 57 -7.93 3.81 9.50
C ASP A 57 -7.03 4.97 9.09
N GLU A 58 -5.77 4.96 9.53
CA GLU A 58 -4.79 5.99 9.16
C GLU A 58 -4.48 5.94 7.66
N THR A 59 -4.20 4.75 7.12
CA THR A 59 -3.97 4.58 5.68
C THR A 59 -5.20 4.97 4.86
N LEU A 60 -6.41 4.57 5.28
CA LEU A 60 -7.64 4.92 4.59
C LEU A 60 -7.85 6.43 4.56
N ASN A 61 -7.62 7.12 5.68
CA ASN A 61 -7.70 8.58 5.76
C ASN A 61 -6.65 9.27 4.88
N ALA A 62 -5.41 8.78 4.88
CA ALA A 62 -4.35 9.30 4.01
C ALA A 62 -4.75 9.18 2.52
N TYR A 63 -5.30 8.03 2.13
CA TYR A 63 -5.75 7.82 0.76
C TYR A 63 -6.88 8.78 0.36
N GLY A 64 -7.90 8.92 1.21
CA GLY A 64 -9.03 9.81 0.93
C GLY A 64 -8.64 11.29 0.87
N GLN A 65 -7.71 11.73 1.72
CA GLN A 65 -7.39 13.15 1.86
C GLN A 65 -6.22 13.62 1.00
N ARG A 66 -5.26 12.73 0.69
CA ARG A 66 -3.95 13.14 0.16
C ARG A 66 -3.50 12.35 -1.07
N ILE A 67 -3.88 11.08 -1.22
CA ILE A 67 -3.50 10.27 -2.40
C ILE A 67 -4.49 10.43 -3.55
N ILE A 68 -5.77 10.10 -3.32
CA ILE A 68 -6.80 10.10 -4.37
C ILE A 68 -6.96 11.48 -5.02
N PRO A 69 -6.96 12.61 -4.28
CA PRO A 69 -7.08 13.94 -4.90
C PRO A 69 -5.94 14.29 -5.87
N VAL A 70 -4.77 13.67 -5.73
CA VAL A 70 -3.62 13.89 -6.63
C VAL A 70 -3.76 13.06 -7.91
N LEU A 71 -4.28 11.84 -7.81
CA LEU A 71 -4.45 10.92 -8.95
C LEU A 71 -5.71 11.19 -9.79
N ALA A 72 -6.77 11.70 -9.16
CA ALA A 72 -8.03 11.99 -9.83
C ALA A 72 -8.16 13.46 -10.28
N GLY A 73 -7.10 14.24 -10.11
CA GLY A 73 -7.03 15.68 -10.42
C GLY A 73 -6.69 15.98 -11.88
#